data_AF-A0A1I2CAW4-F1
#
_entry.id   AF-A0A1I2CAW4-F1
#
_cell.length_a   1.000
_cell.length_b   1.000
_cell.length_c   1.000
_cell.angle_alpha   90.00
_cell.angle_beta   90.00
_cell.angle_gamma   90.00
#
_symmetry.space_group_name_H-M   'P 1'
#
loop_
_entity.id
_entity.type
_entity.pdbx_description
1 polymer ?
#
loop_
_entity_poly.entity_id
_entity_poly.type
_entity_poly.pdbx_seq_one_letter_code
_entity_poly.pdbx_strand_id
1 'polypeptide(L)' 'MRTNVRIDSATRERLARIAERDYGGVSLDETVARLAFEHESFAALARLPGEELREYRDEQHALAETDVAVSDGHDSG' A
#
# COMPACT_ATOMS: atom_id res chain seq x y z
N MET A 1 10.05 8.05 20.58
CA MET A 1 9.24 7.59 21.74
C MET A 1 8.48 6.35 21.29
N ARG A 2 8.54 5.22 22.02
CA ARG A 2 7.83 3.99 21.65
C ARG A 2 6.61 3.84 22.55
N THR A 3 5.44 3.63 21.96
CA THR A 3 4.17 3.46 22.68
C THR A 3 3.67 2.03 22.50
N ASN A 4 2.82 1.57 23.41
CA ASN A 4 2.24 0.23 23.35
C ASN A 4 0.73 0.33 23.11
N VAL A 5 0.23 -0.42 22.13
CA VAL A 5 -1.19 -0.62 21.87
C VAL A 5 -1.55 -2.04 22.25
N ARG A 6 -2.66 -2.22 22.99
CA ARG A 6 -3.20 -3.54 23.28
C ARG A 6 -4.20 -3.93 22.20
N ILE A 7 -3.98 -5.10 21.63
CA ILE A 7 -4.87 -5.74 20.66
C ILE A 7 -5.09 -7.19 21.08
N ASP A 8 -6.20 -7.79 20.67
CA ASP A 8 -6.44 -9.20 20.88
C ASP A 8 -5.53 -10.07 19.98
N SER A 9 -5.37 -11.34 20.36
CA SER A 9 -4.51 -12.27 19.64
C SER A 9 -4.92 -12.49 18.19
N ALA A 10 -6.23 -12.51 17.89
CA ALA A 10 -6.72 -12.73 16.54
C ALA A 10 -6.40 -11.53 15.63
N THR A 11 -6.53 -10.31 16.14
CA THR A 11 -6.10 -9.10 15.44
C THR A 11 -4.59 -9.11 15.19
N ARG A 12 -3.79 -9.48 16.19
CA ARG A 12 -2.33 -9.60 16.04
C ARG A 12 -1.96 -10.61 14.95
N GLU A 13 -2.59 -11.78 14.93
CA GLU A 13 -2.36 -12.80 13.90
C GLU A 13 -2.78 -12.33 12.52
N ARG A 14 -3.87 -11.57 12.43
CA ARG A 14 -4.31 -10.98 11.16
C ARG A 14 -3.29 -9.99 10.63
N LEU A 15 -2.74 -9.13 11.48
CA LEU A 15 -1.67 -8.20 11.12
C LEU A 15 -0.40 -8.94 10.68
N ALA A 16 -0.05 -10.04 11.36
CA ALA A 16 1.09 -10.86 10.95
C ALA A 16 0.87 -11.47 9.56
N ARG A 17 -0.31 -12.00 9.27
CA ARG A 17 -0.65 -12.52 7.93
C ARG A 17 -0.60 -11.45 6.84
N ILE A 18 -1.04 -10.23 7.14
CA ILE A 18 -0.93 -9.09 6.22
C ILE A 18 0.53 -8.74 5.97
N ALA A 19 1.34 -8.68 7.03
CA ALA A 19 2.77 -8.39 6.94
C ALA A 19 3.48 -9.35 5.97
N GLU A 20 3.25 -10.65 6.13
CA GLU A 20 3.82 -11.69 5.26
C GLU A 20 3.30 -11.58 3.82
N ARG A 21 1.98 -11.46 3.65
CA ARG A 21 1.34 -11.51 2.33
C ARG A 21 1.63 -10.28 1.48
N ASP A 22 1.54 -9.09 2.07
CA ASP A 22 1.47 -7.84 1.32
C ASP A 22 2.77 -7.02 1.41
N TYR A 23 3.54 -7.22 2.48
CA TYR A 23 4.68 -6.35 2.81
C TYR A 23 6.01 -7.11 2.93
N GLY A 24 6.06 -8.40 2.59
CA GLY A 24 7.30 -9.18 2.60
C GLY A 24 7.83 -9.50 4.01
N GLY A 25 6.94 -9.68 4.99
CA GLY A 25 7.30 -10.12 6.34
C GLY A 25 7.88 -9.03 7.24
N VAL A 26 7.56 -7.76 6.99
CA VAL A 26 7.99 -6.65 7.86
C VAL A 26 7.44 -6.76 9.29
N SER A 27 8.00 -5.97 10.19
CA SER A 27 7.55 -5.92 11.59
C SER A 27 6.09 -5.44 11.71
N LEU A 28 5.38 -5.86 12.76
CA LEU A 28 4.01 -5.42 13.02
C LEU A 28 3.87 -3.89 13.17
N ASP A 29 4.90 -3.21 13.65
CA ASP A 29 4.92 -1.75 13.77
C ASP A 29 4.90 -1.09 12.37
N GLU A 30 5.75 -1.58 11.48
CA GLU A 30 5.78 -1.16 10.07
C GLU A 30 4.47 -1.50 9.35
N THR A 31 3.91 -2.69 9.58
CA THR A 31 2.59 -3.08 9.04
C THR A 31 1.50 -2.11 9.47
N VAL A 32 1.47 -1.73 10.75
CA VAL A 32 0.48 -0.75 11.25
C VAL A 32 0.70 0.63 10.63
N ALA A 33 1.95 1.07 10.48
CA ALA A 33 2.26 2.34 9.83
C ALA A 33 1.79 2.38 8.38
N ARG A 34 2.04 1.31 7.60
CA ARG A 34 1.59 1.20 6.21
C ARG A 34 0.07 1.16 6.09
N LEU A 35 -0.60 0.35 6.93
CA LEU A 35 -2.06 0.28 6.93
C LEU A 35 -2.70 1.63 7.29
N ALA A 36 -2.10 2.40 8.21
CA ALA A 36 -2.57 3.74 8.53
C ALA A 36 -2.45 4.68 7.32
N PHE A 37 -1.28 4.68 6.67
CA PHE A 37 -1.04 5.48 5.46
C PHE A 37 -1.99 5.10 4.32
N GLU A 38 -2.20 3.80 4.06
CA GLU A 38 -3.13 3.31 3.06
C GLU A 38 -4.56 3.75 3.36
N HIS A 39 -5.01 3.61 4.61
CA HIS A 39 -6.33 4.06 5.02
C HIS A 39 -6.53 5.55 4.77
N GLU A 40 -5.56 6.38 5.14
CA GLU A 40 -5.60 7.83 4.93
C GLU A 40 -5.60 8.18 3.43
N SER A 41 -4.82 7.45 2.63
CA SER A 41 -4.77 7.61 1.18
C SER A 41 -6.12 7.28 0.54
N PHE A 42 -6.73 6.14 0.88
CA PHE A 42 -8.06 5.78 0.39
C PHE A 42 -9.13 6.76 0.85
N ALA A 43 -9.05 7.27 2.08
CA ALA A 43 -9.97 8.28 2.59
C ALA A 43 -9.81 9.62 1.86
N ALA A 44 -8.60 10.00 1.46
CA ALA A 44 -8.35 11.16 0.60
C ALA A 44 -8.96 10.95 -0.79
N LEU A 45 -8.70 9.81 -1.44
CA LEU A 45 -9.25 9.48 -2.75
C LEU A 45 -10.78 9.44 -2.76
N ALA A 46 -11.41 8.93 -1.70
CA ALA A 46 -12.86 8.88 -1.58
C ALA A 46 -13.52 10.28 -1.47
N ARG A 47 -12.74 11.32 -1.15
CA ARG A 47 -13.21 12.71 -1.07
C ARG A 47 -13.01 13.48 -2.37
N LEU A 48 -12.28 12.92 -3.35
CA LEU A 48 -12.04 13.60 -4.62
C LEU A 48 -13.36 13.72 -5.42
N PRO A 49 -13.63 14.88 -6.04
CA PRO A 49 -14.64 15.04 -7.06
C PRO A 49 -14.45 14.05 -8.22
N GLY A 50 -15.52 13.74 -8.96
CA GLY A 50 -15.49 12.72 -10.00
C GLY A 50 -14.50 12.97 -11.15
N GLU A 51 -14.22 14.24 -11.47
CA GLU A 51 -13.22 14.62 -12.48
C GLU A 51 -11.80 14.39 -11.97
N GLU A 52 -11.48 14.89 -10.77
CA GLU A 52 -10.17 14.70 -10.13
C GLU A 52 -9.88 13.21 -9.86
N LEU A 53 -10.88 12.42 -9.47
CA LEU A 53 -10.72 10.98 -9.30
C LEU A 53 -10.45 10.25 -10.63
N ARG A 54 -11.00 10.75 -11.74
CA ARG A 54 -10.75 10.20 -13.07
C ARG A 54 -9.34 10.53 -13.54
N GLU A 55 -8.92 11.79 -13.41
CA GLU A 55 -7.57 12.23 -13.73
C GLU A 55 -6.53 11.43 -12.95
N TYR A 56 -6.72 11.29 -11.63
CA TYR A 56 -5.85 10.46 -10.79
C TYR A 56 -5.76 9.01 -11.30
N ARG A 57 -6.88 8.39 -11.70
CA ARG A 57 -6.87 7.01 -12.22
C ARG A 57 -6.13 6.90 -13.55
N ASP A 58 -6.33 7.87 -14.44
CA ASP A 58 -5.67 7.90 -15.74
C ASP A 58 -4.15 8.08 -15.57
N GLU A 59 -3.72 8.94 -14.63
CA GLU A 59 -2.30 9.09 -14.25
C GLU A 59 -1.71 7.79 -13.69
N GLN A 60 -2.39 7.14 -12.73
CA GLN A 60 -1.91 5.88 -12.15
C GLN A 60 -1.81 4.76 -13.19
N HIS A 61 -2.74 4.71 -14.15
CA HIS A 61 -2.69 3.76 -15.26
C HIS A 61 -1.45 3.98 -16.14
N ALA A 62 -1.19 5.23 -16.53
CA ALA A 62 -0.01 5.57 -17.34
C ALA A 62 1.32 5.23 -16.64
N LEU A 63 1.39 5.43 -15.32
CA LEU A 63 2.55 5.04 -14.52
C LEU A 63 2.74 3.51 -14.48
N ALA A 64 1.67 2.75 -14.28
CA ALA A 64 1.72 1.28 -14.27
C ALA A 64 2.18 0.71 -15.63
N GLU A 65 1.74 1.30 -16.74
CA GLU A 65 2.18 0.90 -18.09
C GLU A 65 3.66 1.22 -18.33
N THR A 66 4.17 2.31 -17.75
CA THR A 66 5.58 2.71 -17.89
C THR A 66 6.53 1.76 -17.14
N ASP A 67 6.16 1.27 -15.96
CA ASP A 67 6.96 0.34 -15.16
C ASP A 67 7.10 -1.05 -15.83
N VAL A 68 6.07 -1.50 -16.56
CA VAL A 68 6.13 -2.76 -17.33
C VAL A 68 7.19 -2.68 -18.44
N ALA A 69 7.33 -1.53 -19.09
CA ALA A 69 8.29 -1.35 -20.19
C ALA A 69 9.77 -1.37 -19.74
N VAL A 70 10.07 -1.04 -18.48
CA VAL A 70 11.44 -1.07 -17.93
C VAL A 70 11.90 -2.48 -17.60
N SER A 71 10.97 -3.39 -17.27
CA SER A 71 11.29 -4.79 -16.91
C SER A 71 11.68 -5.65 -18.12
N ASP A 72 11.21 -5.31 -19.33
CA ASP A 72 11.54 -6.03 -20.57
C ASP A 72 12.87 -5.59 -21.20
N GLY A 73 13.57 -4.60 -20.64
CA GLY A 73 14.80 -4.03 -21.20
C GLY A 73 16.12 -4.57 -20.63
N HIS A 74 16.09 -5.51 -19.67
CA HIS A 74 17.29 -6.01 -18.97
C HIS A 74 17.65 -7.49 -19.27
N ASP A 75 17.29 -8.00 -20.44
CA ASP A 75 17.88 -9.24 -20.98
C ASP A 75 18.44 -8.98 -22.38
N SER A 76 19.71 -8.58 -22.43
CA SER A 76 20.54 -8.65 -23.63
C SER A 76 21.98 -8.78 -23.15
N GLY A 77 22.35 -10.01 -22.83
CA GLY A 77 23.76 -10.45 -22.79
C GLY A 77 24.35 -10.59 -24.18
#